data_AF-A0A2R5LLY2-F1
#
_entry.id   AF-A0A2R5LLY2-F1
#
_cell.length_a   1.000
_cell.length_b   1.000
_cell.length_c   1.000
_cell.angle_alpha   90.00
_cell.angle_beta   90.00
_cell.angle_gamma   90.00
#
_symmetry.space_group_name_H-M   'P 1'
#
loop_
_entity.id
_entity.type
_entity.pdbx_description
1 polymer ?
#
loop_
_entity_poly.entity_id
_entity_poly.type
_entity_poly.pdbx_seq_one_letter_code
_entity_poly.pdbx_strand_id
1 'polypeptide(L)'
;SLPDLAIYKICTSLSSPFDLLNFGCTCRRLHEVSSSNSLWLRLAVDWCDGMWHWIDPLPTSDNPKEWLLQVLHAATFGSTPSTRRVCDLGGGEKWERTESLRFRCKLGMLRWAYKDTDDAAPLTVLLRRWVYDMALYRRSRKAVSFGGNSLKLSDACISELATLGEAKEHDLRTRRHKNLNPRYYVKRIATASDGWLEDLFPSGPRGTLCPMLVCPSEGGFPAESSGISGAVLCVSKVFTRHMVPILLDSRITLNQMATSIRKTCRSLQLHLYGHLVEIRHRWPTQPIANAVFSMAEAGWPGLGVPDAEAELDVHDIRLTWQWVMQECALLIRERQWLDAILDDTRRRWRRMLIPEIMLVLHQQGDQKNEVTRLNLTDCDAIGGDNHVQEMAAAAFVSSHGVFVAWQLIGRGRI
;
A
#
# COMPACT_ATOMS: atom_id res chain seq x y z
N SER A 1 -30.38 3.81 -29.49
CA SER A 1 -29.98 3.50 -28.11
C SER A 1 -29.31 2.13 -28.09
N LEU A 2 -28.26 1.92 -27.29
CA LEU A 2 -27.62 0.60 -27.17
C LEU A 2 -28.51 -0.38 -26.39
N PRO A 3 -28.53 -1.69 -26.70
CA PRO A 3 -29.19 -2.71 -25.89
C PRO A 3 -28.54 -2.91 -24.51
N ASP A 4 -29.29 -3.42 -23.52
CA ASP A 4 -28.78 -3.62 -22.16
C ASP A 4 -27.59 -4.58 -22.11
N LEU A 5 -27.57 -5.61 -22.96
CA LEU A 5 -26.42 -6.51 -23.09
C LEU A 5 -25.15 -5.78 -23.55
N ALA A 6 -25.28 -4.80 -24.45
CA ALA A 6 -24.15 -4.00 -24.89
C ALA A 6 -23.66 -3.05 -23.78
N ILE A 7 -24.60 -2.47 -23.01
CA ILE A 7 -24.28 -1.64 -21.85
C ILE A 7 -23.58 -2.48 -20.78
N TYR A 8 -24.08 -3.67 -20.49
CA TYR A 8 -23.45 -4.61 -19.56
C TYR A 8 -22.01 -4.94 -20.00
N LYS A 9 -21.77 -5.20 -21.29
CA LYS A 9 -20.40 -5.41 -21.82
C LYS A 9 -19.51 -4.18 -21.63
N ILE A 10 -20.03 -2.97 -21.79
CA ILE A 10 -19.29 -1.74 -21.46
C ILE A 10 -18.95 -1.70 -19.97
N CYS A 11 -19.91 -2.00 -19.09
CA CYS A 11 -19.67 -2.08 -17.65
C CYS A 11 -18.61 -3.15 -17.30
N THR A 12 -18.54 -4.27 -18.04
CA THR A 12 -17.46 -5.26 -17.85
C THR A 12 -16.07 -4.73 -18.25
N SER A 13 -15.96 -3.60 -18.95
CA SER A 13 -14.65 -2.98 -19.21
C SER A 13 -14.23 -2.00 -18.11
N LEU A 14 -15.15 -1.62 -17.21
CA LEU A 14 -14.85 -0.75 -16.08
C LEU A 14 -14.13 -1.54 -14.99
N SER A 15 -12.91 -1.13 -14.68
CA SER A 15 -12.04 -1.72 -13.66
C SER A 15 -12.13 -1.02 -12.31
N SER A 16 -12.90 0.07 -12.20
CA SER A 16 -13.04 0.84 -10.97
C SER A 16 -14.50 0.87 -10.49
N PRO A 17 -14.76 0.57 -9.21
CA PRO A 17 -16.09 0.67 -8.63
C PRO A 17 -16.60 2.11 -8.63
N PHE A 18 -15.72 3.11 -8.53
CA PHE A 18 -16.10 4.53 -8.66
C PHE A 18 -16.67 4.86 -10.03
N ASP A 19 -16.05 4.35 -11.09
CA ASP A 19 -16.52 4.59 -12.46
C ASP A 19 -17.86 3.87 -12.72
N LEU A 20 -18.02 2.64 -12.20
CA LEU A 20 -19.28 1.90 -12.29
C LEU A 20 -20.42 2.58 -11.50
N LEU A 21 -20.13 3.12 -10.31
CA LEU A 21 -21.10 3.91 -9.52
C LEU A 21 -21.53 5.17 -10.26
N ASN A 22 -20.57 5.96 -10.72
CA ASN A 22 -20.85 7.21 -11.43
C ASN A 22 -21.68 6.95 -12.70
N PHE A 23 -21.35 5.88 -13.43
CA PHE A 23 -22.13 5.44 -14.57
C PHE A 23 -23.57 5.08 -14.19
N GLY A 24 -23.76 4.29 -13.13
CA GLY A 24 -25.07 3.92 -12.62
C GLY A 24 -25.91 5.10 -12.10
N CYS A 25 -25.27 6.11 -11.52
CA CYS A 25 -25.93 7.31 -11.01
C CYS A 25 -26.45 8.25 -12.12
N THR A 26 -26.14 7.99 -13.38
CA THR A 26 -26.52 8.88 -14.49
C THR A 26 -28.01 8.81 -14.81
N CYS A 27 -28.60 7.61 -14.82
CA CYS A 27 -30.05 7.43 -14.97
C CYS A 27 -30.51 6.05 -14.49
N ARG A 28 -31.83 5.89 -14.29
CA ARG A 28 -32.43 4.64 -13.78
C ARG A 28 -32.03 3.40 -14.59
N ARG A 29 -32.07 3.47 -15.91
CA ARG A 29 -31.72 2.32 -16.78
C ARG A 29 -30.25 1.89 -16.59
N LEU A 30 -29.33 2.85 -16.48
CA LEU A 30 -27.91 2.54 -16.24
C LEU A 30 -27.69 2.02 -14.81
N HIS A 31 -28.47 2.51 -13.85
CA HIS A 31 -28.46 1.99 -12.48
C HIS A 31 -28.83 0.50 -12.43
N GLU A 32 -29.89 0.11 -13.15
CA GLU A 32 -30.36 -1.28 -13.21
C GLU A 32 -29.29 -2.21 -13.79
N VAL A 33 -28.67 -1.83 -14.92
CA VAL A 33 -27.62 -2.64 -15.56
C VAL A 33 -26.33 -2.69 -14.72
N SER A 34 -25.88 -1.54 -14.20
CA SER A 34 -24.65 -1.44 -13.40
C SER A 34 -24.76 -2.06 -12.01
N SER A 35 -25.97 -2.35 -11.51
CA SER A 35 -26.18 -2.99 -10.20
C SER A 35 -26.14 -4.52 -10.25
N SER A 36 -25.80 -5.12 -11.39
CA SER A 36 -25.67 -6.57 -11.54
C SER A 36 -24.63 -7.16 -10.57
N ASN A 37 -25.02 -8.20 -9.82
CA ASN A 37 -24.16 -8.86 -8.84
C ASN A 37 -22.82 -9.34 -9.44
N SER A 38 -22.82 -9.86 -10.66
CA SER A 38 -21.61 -10.36 -11.32
C SER A 38 -20.57 -9.27 -11.59
N LEU A 39 -21.00 -8.04 -11.93
CA LEU A 39 -20.10 -6.90 -12.12
C LEU A 39 -19.39 -6.52 -10.82
N TRP A 40 -20.17 -6.43 -9.74
CA TRP A 40 -19.69 -6.07 -8.42
C TRP A 40 -18.84 -7.16 -7.79
N LEU A 41 -19.21 -8.43 -7.99
CA LEU A 41 -18.44 -9.58 -7.55
C LEU A 41 -17.07 -9.61 -8.19
N ARG A 42 -17.00 -9.41 -9.52
CA ARG A 42 -15.72 -9.31 -10.22
C ARG A 42 -14.88 -8.14 -9.73
N LEU A 43 -15.49 -6.96 -9.55
CA LEU A 43 -14.78 -5.81 -8.99
C LEU A 43 -14.26 -6.08 -7.58
N ALA A 44 -15.02 -6.78 -6.74
CA ALA A 44 -14.59 -7.12 -5.39
C ALA A 44 -13.41 -8.10 -5.41
N VAL A 45 -13.48 -9.14 -6.24
CA VAL A 45 -12.38 -10.10 -6.44
C VAL A 45 -11.13 -9.40 -6.94
N ASP A 46 -11.28 -8.55 -7.96
CA ASP A 46 -10.16 -7.82 -8.52
C ASP A 46 -9.58 -6.87 -7.48
N TRP A 47 -10.37 -5.99 -6.87
CA TRP A 47 -9.86 -4.98 -5.93
C TRP A 47 -9.32 -5.58 -4.63
N CYS A 48 -9.80 -6.73 -4.19
CA CYS A 48 -9.35 -7.34 -2.93
C CYS A 48 -8.28 -8.43 -3.11
N ASP A 49 -7.84 -8.72 -4.33
CA ASP A 49 -6.76 -9.68 -4.58
C ASP A 49 -5.49 -9.33 -3.77
N GLY A 50 -5.04 -10.29 -2.97
CA GLY A 50 -3.92 -10.13 -2.04
C GLY A 50 -4.20 -9.24 -0.84
N MET A 51 -5.45 -8.80 -0.62
CA MET A 51 -5.82 -7.88 0.46
C MET A 51 -6.78 -8.50 1.49
N TRP A 52 -7.43 -9.63 1.17
CA TRP A 52 -8.52 -10.21 1.97
C TRP A 52 -8.26 -10.32 3.47
N HIS A 53 -7.04 -10.70 3.85
CA HIS A 53 -6.65 -10.90 5.25
C HIS A 53 -6.33 -9.58 5.99
N TRP A 54 -6.16 -8.47 5.29
CA TRP A 54 -5.96 -7.13 5.86
C TRP A 54 -7.23 -6.31 5.96
N ILE A 55 -8.36 -6.78 5.42
CA ILE A 55 -9.64 -6.08 5.49
C ILE A 55 -10.18 -6.14 6.93
N ASP A 56 -10.27 -4.98 7.57
CA ASP A 56 -10.80 -4.83 8.92
C ASP A 56 -11.54 -3.49 9.09
N PRO A 57 -12.82 -3.47 9.51
CA PRO A 57 -13.69 -4.63 9.75
C PRO A 57 -14.07 -5.35 8.45
N LEU A 58 -14.34 -6.66 8.56
CA LEU A 58 -14.86 -7.43 7.43
C LEU A 58 -16.37 -7.16 7.26
N PRO A 59 -16.83 -6.78 6.06
CA PRO A 59 -18.25 -6.57 5.80
C PRO A 59 -19.06 -7.85 5.96
N THR A 60 -20.32 -7.73 6.39
CA THR A 60 -21.22 -8.87 6.64
C THR A 60 -22.30 -9.07 5.56
N SER A 61 -22.44 -8.14 4.61
CA SER A 61 -23.47 -8.24 3.56
C SER A 61 -23.14 -9.32 2.54
N ASP A 62 -24.11 -10.14 2.14
CA ASP A 62 -23.94 -11.08 1.03
C ASP A 62 -24.13 -10.42 -0.34
N ASN A 63 -24.66 -9.20 -0.40
CA ASN A 63 -24.77 -8.44 -1.63
C ASN A 63 -23.38 -7.92 -2.05
N PRO A 64 -22.83 -8.31 -3.23
CA PRO A 64 -21.46 -7.94 -3.60
C PRO A 64 -21.23 -6.43 -3.73
N LYS A 65 -22.25 -5.67 -4.15
CA LYS A 65 -22.17 -4.21 -4.26
C LYS A 65 -22.04 -3.58 -2.88
N GLU A 66 -22.94 -3.93 -1.96
CA GLU A 66 -22.90 -3.41 -0.60
C GLU A 66 -21.63 -3.84 0.14
N TRP A 67 -21.23 -5.11 -0.01
CA TRP A 67 -20.02 -5.64 0.59
C TRP A 67 -18.79 -4.84 0.15
N LEU A 68 -18.62 -4.62 -1.17
CA LEU A 68 -17.48 -3.86 -1.67
C LEU A 68 -17.55 -2.39 -1.23
N LEU A 69 -18.73 -1.77 -1.25
CA LEU A 69 -18.91 -0.39 -0.77
C LEU A 69 -18.50 -0.23 0.70
N GLN A 70 -18.80 -1.21 1.56
CA GLN A 70 -18.35 -1.20 2.96
C GLN A 70 -16.83 -1.30 3.07
N VAL A 71 -16.16 -2.14 2.26
CA VAL A 71 -14.69 -2.18 2.19
C VAL A 71 -14.12 -0.83 1.76
N LEU A 72 -14.65 -0.25 0.68
CA LEU A 72 -14.18 1.04 0.17
C LEU A 72 -14.39 2.15 1.20
N HIS A 73 -15.50 2.12 1.93
CA HIS A 73 -15.78 3.05 3.03
C HIS A 73 -14.76 2.89 4.16
N ALA A 74 -14.51 1.67 4.63
CA ALA A 74 -13.50 1.39 5.65
C ALA A 74 -12.09 1.85 5.23
N ALA A 75 -11.70 1.59 3.97
CA ALA A 75 -10.42 2.07 3.43
C ALA A 75 -10.36 3.61 3.36
N THR A 76 -11.47 4.27 3.02
CA THR A 76 -11.51 5.74 2.83
C THR A 76 -11.51 6.51 4.14
N PHE A 77 -12.26 6.01 5.14
CA PHE A 77 -12.55 6.70 6.40
C PHE A 77 -11.93 6.02 7.63
N GLY A 78 -11.09 4.99 7.43
CA GLY A 78 -10.19 4.50 8.47
C GLY A 78 -9.26 5.62 8.98
N SER A 79 -8.49 5.34 10.03
CA SER A 79 -7.64 6.33 10.73
C SER A 79 -6.93 7.28 9.76
N THR A 80 -7.46 8.51 9.61
CA THR A 80 -6.87 9.55 8.79
C THR A 80 -5.86 10.31 9.61
N PRO A 81 -4.59 10.39 9.19
CA PRO A 81 -3.61 11.27 9.83
C PRO A 81 -4.08 12.71 9.83
N SER A 82 -3.70 13.46 10.87
CA SER A 82 -4.00 14.88 11.05
C SER A 82 -3.13 15.80 10.19
N THR A 83 -2.67 15.33 9.04
CA THR A 83 -1.80 16.10 8.14
C THR A 83 -2.51 17.34 7.62
N ARG A 84 -1.75 18.44 7.53
CA ARG A 84 -2.29 19.80 7.35
C ARG A 84 -3.12 19.94 6.06
N ARG A 85 -4.27 20.61 6.18
CA ARG A 85 -5.14 20.95 5.04
C ARG A 85 -4.62 22.13 4.21
N VAL A 86 -3.93 23.08 4.84
CA VAL A 86 -3.40 24.28 4.20
C VAL A 86 -1.98 24.52 4.70
N CYS A 87 -1.08 24.87 3.78
CA CYS A 87 0.28 25.33 4.09
C CYS A 87 0.49 26.71 3.47
N ASP A 88 0.78 27.70 4.30
CA ASP A 88 1.07 29.07 3.85
C ASP A 88 2.58 29.28 3.85
N LEU A 89 3.21 29.14 2.69
CA LEU A 89 4.67 29.11 2.56
C LEU A 89 5.30 30.51 2.66
N GLY A 90 4.50 31.55 2.92
CA GLY A 90 4.95 32.93 2.91
C GLY A 90 5.24 33.44 1.48
N GLY A 91 5.42 34.76 1.34
CA GLY A 91 5.63 35.39 0.03
C GLY A 91 4.44 35.26 -0.94
N GLY A 92 3.28 34.81 -0.45
CA GLY A 92 2.06 34.64 -1.22
C GLY A 92 1.74 33.20 -1.63
N GLU A 93 2.69 32.27 -1.61
CA GLU A 93 2.50 30.87 -2.03
C GLU A 93 1.69 30.06 -1.01
N LYS A 94 0.64 29.37 -1.47
CA LYS A 94 -0.22 28.54 -0.63
C LYS A 94 -0.47 27.17 -1.24
N TRP A 95 -0.42 26.13 -0.42
CA TRP A 95 -0.78 24.77 -0.81
C TRP A 95 -2.05 24.36 -0.09
N GLU A 96 -3.08 24.02 -0.85
CA GLU A 96 -4.40 23.66 -0.34
C GLU A 96 -4.71 22.22 -0.70
N ARG A 97 -4.93 21.37 0.32
CA ARG A 97 -5.15 19.95 0.12
C ARG A 97 -6.41 19.73 -0.72
N THR A 98 -6.27 18.96 -1.79
CA THR A 98 -7.39 18.52 -2.61
C THR A 98 -7.93 17.20 -2.08
N GLU A 99 -9.23 17.17 -1.80
CA GLU A 99 -9.90 15.99 -1.26
C GLU A 99 -10.59 15.20 -2.37
N SER A 100 -10.10 13.98 -2.63
CA SER A 100 -10.73 13.02 -3.55
C SER A 100 -11.02 11.72 -2.80
N LEU A 101 -12.29 11.32 -2.72
CA LEU A 101 -12.68 10.05 -2.11
C LEU A 101 -12.02 8.86 -2.83
N ARG A 102 -11.87 8.95 -4.15
CA ARG A 102 -11.19 7.93 -4.97
C ARG A 102 -9.73 7.80 -4.59
N PHE A 103 -9.01 8.91 -4.43
CA PHE A 103 -7.62 8.91 -3.99
C PHE A 103 -7.49 8.39 -2.55
N ARG A 104 -8.30 8.89 -1.61
CA ARG A 104 -8.30 8.43 -0.21
C ARG A 104 -8.55 6.93 -0.09
N CYS A 105 -9.52 6.41 -0.84
CA CYS A 105 -9.81 4.98 -0.87
C CYS A 105 -8.59 4.17 -1.32
N LYS A 106 -8.00 4.52 -2.49
CA LYS A 106 -6.81 3.85 -3.02
C LYS A 106 -5.61 3.93 -2.06
N LEU A 107 -5.45 5.06 -1.38
CA LEU A 107 -4.42 5.23 -0.34
C LEU A 107 -4.69 4.33 0.87
N GLY A 108 -5.94 4.24 1.33
CA GLY A 108 -6.34 3.32 2.40
C GLY A 108 -6.03 1.87 2.06
N MET A 109 -6.37 1.45 0.83
CA MET A 109 -6.02 0.12 0.32
C MET A 109 -4.50 -0.09 0.28
N LEU A 110 -3.73 0.91 -0.17
CA LEU A 110 -2.27 0.84 -0.13
C LEU A 110 -1.73 0.70 1.29
N ARG A 111 -2.27 1.46 2.26
CA ARG A 111 -1.85 1.40 3.67
C ARG A 111 -2.04 0.02 4.28
N TRP A 112 -3.15 -0.65 3.99
CA TRP A 112 -3.37 -2.03 4.42
C TRP A 112 -2.27 -2.98 3.92
N ALA A 113 -1.76 -2.78 2.70
CA ALA A 113 -0.67 -3.57 2.13
C ALA A 113 0.73 -3.20 2.66
N TYR A 114 0.85 -2.14 3.45
CA TYR A 114 2.12 -1.53 3.88
C TYR A 114 2.38 -1.64 5.38
N LYS A 115 1.87 -2.70 6.03
CA LYS A 115 2.26 -3.07 7.39
C LYS A 115 3.41 -4.07 7.34
N ASP A 116 4.65 -3.58 7.31
CA ASP A 116 5.83 -4.42 7.30
C ASP A 116 6.45 -4.52 8.71
N THR A 117 6.77 -5.73 9.13
CA THR A 117 7.55 -6.03 10.33
C THR A 117 8.81 -6.75 9.90
N ASP A 118 9.98 -6.18 10.21
CA ASP A 118 11.23 -6.90 10.04
C ASP A 118 11.36 -7.97 11.14
N ASP A 119 10.94 -9.19 10.81
CA ASP A 119 10.98 -10.35 11.72
C ASP A 119 12.42 -10.89 11.92
N ALA A 120 13.45 -10.29 11.29
CA ALA A 120 14.87 -10.61 11.51
C ALA A 120 15.51 -9.71 12.57
N ALA A 121 14.89 -8.58 12.90
CA ALA A 121 15.33 -7.74 14.00
C ALA A 121 15.08 -8.44 15.35
N PRO A 122 15.94 -8.25 16.38
CA PRO A 122 15.64 -8.71 17.73
C PRO A 122 14.25 -8.25 18.18
N LEU A 123 13.55 -9.02 19.04
CA LEU A 123 12.24 -8.63 19.59
C LEU A 123 12.25 -7.25 20.26
N THR A 124 13.43 -6.78 20.67
CA THR A 124 13.67 -5.45 21.25
C THR A 124 13.85 -4.35 20.23
N VAL A 125 13.96 -4.62 18.93
CA VAL A 125 14.15 -3.65 17.85
C VAL A 125 12.95 -3.73 16.90
N LEU A 126 12.06 -2.76 17.04
CA LEU A 126 10.89 -2.66 16.18
C LEU A 126 11.25 -1.90 14.90
N LEU A 127 11.76 -2.63 13.91
CA LEU A 127 11.92 -2.13 12.54
C LEU A 127 10.58 -2.27 11.82
N ARG A 128 9.77 -1.21 11.86
CA ARG A 128 8.51 -1.14 11.12
C ARG A 128 8.48 0.02 10.16
N ARG A 129 8.02 -0.27 8.95
CA ARG A 129 7.88 0.72 7.88
C ARG A 129 6.42 0.81 7.49
N TRP A 130 5.88 2.01 7.51
CA TRP A 130 4.46 2.26 7.27
C TRP A 130 4.29 3.44 6.33
N VAL A 131 3.37 3.30 5.36
CA VAL A 131 2.85 4.49 4.66
C VAL A 131 2.01 5.28 5.67
N TYR A 132 2.58 6.38 6.17
CA TYR A 132 1.88 7.22 7.12
C TYR A 132 0.77 7.99 6.42
N ASP A 133 1.10 8.81 5.42
CA ASP A 133 0.13 9.51 4.59
C ASP A 133 0.61 9.78 3.18
N MET A 134 -0.34 10.09 2.30
CA MET A 134 -0.10 10.73 1.03
C MET A 134 -1.18 11.80 0.82
N ALA A 135 -0.78 12.95 0.33
CA ALA A 135 -1.68 14.08 0.13
C ALA A 135 -1.40 14.76 -1.20
N LEU A 136 -2.48 15.23 -1.81
CA LEU A 136 -2.48 16.02 -3.02
C LEU A 136 -2.83 17.45 -2.64
N TYR A 137 -2.08 18.42 -3.13
CA TYR A 137 -2.31 19.84 -2.90
C TYR A 137 -2.41 20.59 -4.22
N ARG A 138 -3.35 21.53 -4.30
CA ARG A 138 -3.36 22.55 -5.33
C ARG A 138 -2.52 23.73 -4.87
N ARG A 139 -1.72 24.28 -5.79
CA ARG A 139 -0.96 25.50 -5.54
C ARG A 139 -1.83 26.72 -5.88
N SER A 140 -2.10 27.57 -4.90
CA SER A 140 -2.71 28.88 -5.11
C SER A 140 -1.65 29.97 -4.94
N ARG A 141 -1.81 31.08 -5.69
CA ARG A 141 -0.90 32.24 -5.64
C ARG A 141 0.57 31.85 -5.82
N LYS A 142 0.87 31.14 -6.91
CA LYS A 142 2.13 30.47 -7.28
C LYS A 142 3.37 31.40 -7.31
N ALA A 143 3.80 31.90 -6.16
CA ALA A 143 4.86 32.89 -6.01
C ALA A 143 6.27 32.28 -6.00
N VAL A 144 6.40 30.96 -5.76
CA VAL A 144 7.69 30.27 -5.67
C VAL A 144 7.94 29.42 -6.92
N SER A 145 9.05 29.66 -7.60
CA SER A 145 9.50 28.86 -8.74
C SER A 145 10.44 27.73 -8.29
N PHE A 146 9.86 26.61 -7.85
CA PHE A 146 10.62 25.46 -7.32
C PHE A 146 11.58 24.80 -8.33
N GLY A 147 11.29 24.90 -9.63
CA GLY A 147 12.16 24.37 -10.69
C GLY A 147 13.39 25.22 -11.00
N GLY A 148 13.45 26.47 -10.49
CA GLY A 148 14.53 27.40 -10.83
C GLY A 148 15.90 26.95 -10.33
N ASN A 149 16.92 27.03 -11.19
CA ASN A 149 18.31 26.71 -10.84
C ASN A 149 18.88 27.56 -9.69
N SER A 150 18.30 28.74 -9.45
CA SER A 150 18.67 29.67 -8.37
C SER A 150 17.66 29.67 -7.21
N LEU A 151 16.88 28.58 -7.02
CA LEU A 151 15.87 28.51 -5.96
C LEU A 151 16.47 28.86 -4.59
N LYS A 152 16.01 29.98 -4.04
CA LYS A 152 16.24 30.39 -2.66
C LYS A 152 14.91 30.42 -1.93
N LEU A 153 14.68 29.45 -1.06
CA LEU A 153 13.50 29.41 -0.20
C LEU A 153 13.69 30.41 0.95
N SER A 154 12.63 31.17 1.26
CA SER A 154 12.61 32.04 2.43
C SER A 154 12.59 31.20 3.72
N ASP A 155 13.01 31.79 4.84
CA ASP A 155 12.95 31.10 6.14
C ASP A 155 11.54 30.67 6.53
N ALA A 156 10.54 31.50 6.20
CA ALA A 156 9.13 31.15 6.38
C ALA A 156 8.74 29.91 5.57
N CYS A 157 9.13 29.86 4.29
CA CYS A 157 8.85 28.72 3.42
C CYS A 157 9.51 27.44 3.94
N ILE A 158 10.78 27.52 4.33
CA ILE A 158 11.53 26.38 4.87
C ILE A 158 10.91 25.88 6.18
N SER A 159 10.57 26.79 7.09
CA SER A 159 9.93 26.43 8.36
C SER A 159 8.60 25.72 8.13
N GLU A 160 7.79 26.20 7.20
CA GLU A 160 6.50 25.59 6.88
C GLU A 160 6.63 24.25 6.17
N LEU A 161 7.59 24.11 5.25
CA LEU A 161 7.89 22.83 4.60
C LEU A 161 8.42 21.79 5.59
N ALA A 162 9.31 22.17 6.51
CA ALA A 162 9.80 21.28 7.57
C ALA A 162 8.67 20.86 8.53
N THR A 163 7.74 21.76 8.81
CA THR A 163 6.59 21.46 9.66
C THR A 163 5.57 20.57 8.93
N LEU A 164 5.36 20.77 7.63
CA LEU A 164 4.55 19.88 6.80
C LEU A 164 5.12 18.46 6.78
N GLY A 165 6.44 18.31 6.73
CA GLY A 165 7.12 17.02 6.80
C GLY A 165 7.12 16.36 8.19
N GLU A 166 6.57 17.01 9.22
CA GLU A 166 6.67 16.60 10.63
C GLU A 166 8.12 16.37 11.10
N ALA A 167 9.08 17.10 10.49
CA ALA A 167 10.50 16.82 10.61
C ALA A 167 10.99 16.90 12.06
N LYS A 168 10.61 17.98 12.76
CA LYS A 168 11.03 18.23 14.15
C LYS A 168 10.35 17.27 15.13
N GLU A 169 9.08 16.93 14.91
CA GLU A 169 8.29 16.08 15.82
C GLU A 169 8.84 14.65 15.87
N HIS A 170 9.38 14.18 14.74
CA HIS A 170 9.92 12.83 14.58
C HIS A 170 11.46 12.77 14.51
N ASP A 171 12.16 13.84 14.94
CA ASP A 171 13.63 13.84 15.08
C ASP A 171 14.04 13.62 16.55
N LEU A 172 14.65 12.48 16.86
CA LEU A 172 15.14 12.15 18.20
C LEU A 172 16.32 13.04 18.63
N ARG A 173 17.06 13.71 17.71
CA ARG A 173 18.11 14.70 18.04
C ARG A 173 17.51 15.87 18.82
N THR A 174 16.26 16.21 18.57
CA THR A 174 15.61 17.36 19.21
C THR A 174 15.49 17.21 20.74
N ARG A 175 15.55 15.97 21.25
CA ARG A 175 15.64 15.67 22.69
C ARG A 175 16.90 16.29 23.31
N ARG A 176 18.02 16.33 22.57
CA ARG A 176 19.30 16.93 22.99
C ARG A 176 19.53 18.33 22.43
N HIS A 177 19.01 18.62 21.23
CA HIS A 177 19.18 19.89 20.53
C HIS A 177 17.81 20.50 20.16
N LYS A 178 17.17 21.18 21.11
CA LYS A 178 15.79 21.69 20.96
C LYS A 178 15.59 22.71 19.82
N ASN A 179 16.67 23.31 19.32
CA ASN A 179 16.69 24.44 18.38
C ASN A 179 17.40 24.13 17.06
N LEU A 180 17.28 22.90 16.54
CA LEU A 180 17.76 22.59 15.19
C LEU A 180 17.06 23.48 14.16
N ASN A 181 17.86 24.11 13.29
CA ASN A 181 17.35 25.01 12.27
C ASN A 181 16.57 24.20 11.19
N PRO A 182 15.33 24.59 10.85
CA PRO A 182 14.55 23.91 9.81
C PRO A 182 15.22 23.75 8.45
N ARG A 183 16.19 24.64 8.12
CA ARG A 183 17.00 24.57 6.90
C ARG A 183 17.76 23.25 6.73
N TYR A 184 18.06 22.55 7.82
CA TYR A 184 18.73 21.25 7.75
C TYR A 184 17.81 20.10 7.34
N TYR A 185 16.49 20.29 7.37
CA TYR A 185 15.53 19.27 6.95
C TYR A 185 15.08 19.42 5.49
N VAL A 186 15.02 20.65 4.98
CA VAL A 186 14.43 20.91 3.65
C VAL A 186 15.52 21.00 2.60
N LYS A 187 15.49 20.08 1.63
CA LYS A 187 16.48 20.03 0.54
C LYS A 187 15.82 19.83 -0.81
N ARG A 188 16.16 20.67 -1.78
CA ARG A 188 15.83 20.43 -3.19
C ARG A 188 16.74 19.33 -3.74
N ILE A 189 16.15 18.32 -4.37
CA ILE A 189 16.88 17.17 -4.93
C ILE A 189 17.12 17.38 -6.42
N ALA A 190 16.06 17.34 -7.21
CA ALA A 190 16.14 17.45 -8.66
C ALA A 190 14.83 18.00 -9.24
N THR A 191 14.91 18.50 -10.46
CA THR A 191 13.76 18.83 -11.31
C THR A 191 13.86 17.98 -12.56
N ALA A 192 12.80 17.26 -12.90
CA ALA A 192 12.77 16.37 -14.06
C ALA A 192 11.42 16.44 -14.77
N SER A 193 11.44 16.34 -16.10
CA SER A 193 10.25 16.28 -16.95
C SER A 193 9.76 14.85 -17.19
N ASP A 194 10.67 13.87 -17.09
CA ASP A 194 10.41 12.44 -17.16
C ASP A 194 11.12 11.69 -16.03
N GLY A 195 10.82 10.40 -15.86
CA GLY A 195 11.51 9.53 -14.88
C GLY A 195 11.25 9.83 -13.39
N TRP A 196 10.71 10.99 -13.02
CA TRP A 196 10.43 11.36 -11.61
C TRP A 196 9.42 10.42 -10.93
N LEU A 197 8.58 9.71 -11.70
CA LEU A 197 7.71 8.67 -11.16
C LEU A 197 8.50 7.47 -10.64
N GLU A 198 9.70 7.18 -11.16
CA GLU A 198 10.60 6.17 -10.59
C GLU A 198 11.23 6.67 -9.28
N ASP A 199 11.39 7.98 -9.08
CA ASP A 199 11.72 8.53 -7.76
C ASP A 199 10.56 8.38 -6.77
N LEU A 200 9.33 8.34 -7.27
CA LEU A 200 8.11 8.17 -6.46
C LEU A 200 7.70 6.71 -6.27
N PHE A 201 8.02 5.79 -7.19
CA PHE A 201 7.77 4.34 -7.11
C PHE A 201 8.82 3.52 -7.93
N PRO A 202 10.09 3.36 -7.51
CA PRO A 202 11.10 2.68 -8.28
C PRO A 202 10.75 1.23 -8.41
N SER A 203 11.09 0.75 -9.58
CA SER A 203 11.16 -0.65 -9.94
C SER A 203 12.50 -1.24 -9.47
N GLY A 204 12.48 -2.41 -8.82
CA GLY A 204 13.68 -3.10 -8.38
C GLY A 204 13.40 -4.52 -7.90
N PRO A 205 14.39 -5.42 -7.90
CA PRO A 205 14.22 -6.86 -7.64
C PRO A 205 13.68 -7.19 -6.24
N ARG A 206 13.63 -6.19 -5.35
CA ARG A 206 13.23 -6.32 -3.94
C ARG A 206 12.12 -5.36 -3.54
N GLY A 207 11.39 -4.82 -4.51
CA GLY A 207 10.14 -4.12 -4.24
C GLY A 207 10.28 -3.01 -3.23
N THR A 208 11.02 -1.97 -3.60
CA THR A 208 11.25 -0.83 -2.72
C THR A 208 9.92 -0.18 -2.38
N LEU A 209 9.56 -0.37 -1.11
CA LEU A 209 8.64 0.41 -0.30
C LEU A 209 8.58 1.85 -0.79
N CYS A 210 7.39 2.47 -0.75
CA CYS A 210 7.14 3.90 -0.98
C CYS A 210 8.45 4.74 -0.89
N PRO A 211 9.13 4.95 -2.01
CA PRO A 211 10.56 5.23 -2.15
C PRO A 211 10.85 6.71 -1.96
N MET A 212 10.27 7.32 -0.95
CA MET A 212 10.76 8.65 -0.67
C MET A 212 12.21 8.60 -0.22
N LEU A 213 12.75 7.46 0.26
CA LEU A 213 14.03 7.39 0.97
C LEU A 213 14.74 6.02 0.97
N VAL A 214 14.99 5.40 -0.18
CA VAL A 214 16.08 4.40 -0.24
C VAL A 214 17.29 5.09 -0.84
N CYS A 215 18.44 4.97 -0.17
CA CYS A 215 19.70 5.44 -0.73
C CYS A 215 19.99 4.63 -2.01
N PRO A 216 20.13 5.26 -3.19
CA PRO A 216 20.41 4.54 -4.44
C PRO A 216 21.76 3.79 -4.42
N SER A 217 22.61 4.01 -3.40
CA SER A 217 23.87 3.29 -3.20
C SER A 217 23.76 2.05 -2.29
N GLU A 218 22.63 1.83 -1.61
CA GLU A 218 22.37 0.57 -0.92
C GLU A 218 21.77 -0.41 -1.94
N GLY A 219 22.64 -1.26 -2.50
CA GLY A 219 22.19 -2.47 -3.19
C GLY A 219 21.20 -3.19 -2.28
N GLY A 220 20.00 -3.50 -2.81
CA GLY A 220 18.83 -3.85 -2.01
C GLY A 220 19.06 -4.91 -0.93
N PHE A 221 18.14 -5.02 0.04
CA PHE A 221 18.25 -5.89 1.22
C PHE A 221 18.81 -7.29 0.89
N PRO A 222 19.97 -7.71 1.41
CA PRO A 222 20.63 -8.96 1.02
C PRO A 222 19.81 -10.23 1.34
N ALA A 223 18.69 -10.12 2.05
CA ALA A 223 17.83 -11.22 2.49
C ALA A 223 16.34 -10.81 2.46
N GLU A 224 15.44 -11.82 2.45
CA GLU A 224 13.99 -11.66 2.55
C GLU A 224 13.58 -10.99 3.87
N SER A 225 12.76 -9.92 3.80
CA SER A 225 12.36 -9.13 4.98
C SER A 225 10.89 -9.25 5.38
N SER A 226 10.01 -9.66 4.47
CA SER A 226 8.55 -9.72 4.74
C SER A 226 8.13 -10.81 5.73
N GLY A 227 9.02 -11.77 6.00
CA GLY A 227 8.85 -12.77 7.04
C GLY A 227 7.50 -13.49 7.03
N ILE A 228 6.83 -13.52 8.18
CA ILE A 228 5.53 -14.20 8.35
C ILE A 228 4.45 -13.51 7.50
N SER A 229 4.50 -12.18 7.39
CA SER A 229 3.53 -11.42 6.60
C SER A 229 3.57 -11.79 5.11
N GLY A 230 4.77 -12.05 4.58
CA GLY A 230 4.95 -12.57 3.22
C GLY A 230 4.30 -13.94 3.03
N ALA A 231 4.52 -14.87 3.98
CA ALA A 231 3.92 -16.20 3.93
C ALA A 231 2.39 -16.15 4.00
N VAL A 232 1.84 -15.30 4.88
CA VAL A 232 0.39 -15.09 5.01
C VAL A 232 -0.23 -14.56 3.71
N LEU A 233 0.41 -13.59 3.05
CA LEU A 233 -0.05 -13.11 1.75
C LEU A 233 0.00 -14.21 0.69
N CYS A 234 1.06 -15.02 0.65
CA CYS A 234 1.20 -16.12 -0.28
C CYS A 234 0.02 -17.09 -0.17
N VAL A 235 -0.32 -17.48 1.07
CA VAL A 235 -1.48 -18.34 1.36
C VAL A 235 -2.79 -17.67 0.97
N SER A 236 -2.96 -16.38 1.29
CA SER A 236 -4.15 -15.61 0.91
C SER A 236 -4.37 -15.62 -0.61
N LYS A 237 -3.29 -15.50 -1.41
CA LYS A 237 -3.36 -15.56 -2.87
C LYS A 237 -3.72 -16.95 -3.39
N VAL A 238 -3.11 -18.01 -2.86
CA VAL A 238 -3.43 -19.40 -3.24
C VAL A 238 -4.89 -19.72 -2.91
N PHE A 239 -5.34 -19.44 -1.68
CA PHE A 239 -6.74 -19.64 -1.29
C PHE A 239 -7.72 -18.89 -2.20
N THR A 240 -7.42 -17.62 -2.51
CA THR A 240 -8.27 -16.83 -3.42
C THR A 240 -8.43 -17.53 -4.78
N ARG A 241 -7.34 -18.07 -5.36
CA ARG A 241 -7.39 -18.77 -6.66
C ARG A 241 -8.34 -19.97 -6.64
N HIS A 242 -8.43 -20.71 -5.54
CA HIS A 242 -9.32 -21.87 -5.43
C HIS A 242 -10.76 -21.50 -5.08
N MET A 243 -10.97 -20.44 -4.30
CA MET A 243 -12.30 -20.05 -3.86
C MET A 243 -13.05 -19.20 -4.91
N VAL A 244 -12.35 -18.45 -5.77
CA VAL A 244 -12.97 -17.60 -6.79
C VAL A 244 -13.88 -18.38 -7.76
N PRO A 245 -13.48 -19.51 -8.36
CA PRO A 245 -14.37 -20.29 -9.22
C PRO A 245 -15.68 -20.68 -8.52
N ILE A 246 -15.59 -21.04 -7.24
CA ILE A 246 -16.69 -21.52 -6.41
C ILE A 246 -17.66 -20.38 -6.05
N LEU A 247 -17.08 -19.21 -5.76
CA LEU A 247 -17.80 -17.97 -5.57
C LEU A 247 -18.54 -17.55 -6.86
N LEU A 248 -17.91 -17.68 -8.02
CA LEU A 248 -18.52 -17.38 -9.31
C LEU A 248 -19.63 -18.38 -9.69
N ASP A 249 -19.50 -19.65 -9.28
CA ASP A 249 -20.54 -20.67 -9.37
C ASP A 249 -21.68 -20.46 -8.36
N SER A 250 -21.61 -19.41 -7.53
CA SER A 250 -22.60 -19.10 -6.47
C SER A 250 -22.76 -20.20 -5.40
N ARG A 251 -21.74 -21.06 -5.22
CA ARG A 251 -21.73 -22.10 -4.17
C ARG A 251 -21.37 -21.55 -2.80
N ILE A 252 -20.64 -20.44 -2.77
CA ILE A 252 -20.31 -19.67 -1.56
C ILE A 252 -20.61 -18.20 -1.79
N THR A 253 -20.85 -17.45 -0.72
CA THR A 253 -20.99 -15.99 -0.77
C THR A 253 -19.62 -15.29 -0.66
N LEU A 254 -19.58 -14.02 -1.06
CA LEU A 254 -18.37 -13.21 -0.95
C LEU A 254 -17.91 -13.06 0.50
N ASN A 255 -18.86 -12.94 1.43
CA ASN A 255 -18.60 -12.87 2.86
C ASN A 255 -18.02 -14.19 3.40
N GLN A 256 -18.56 -15.34 2.98
CA GLN A 256 -18.01 -16.65 3.33
C GLN A 256 -16.57 -16.79 2.85
N MET A 257 -16.29 -16.46 1.58
CA MET A 257 -14.92 -16.50 1.04
C MET A 257 -13.96 -15.63 1.86
N ALA A 258 -14.32 -14.37 2.08
CA ALA A 258 -13.45 -13.44 2.78
C ALA A 258 -13.23 -13.83 4.25
N THR A 259 -14.26 -14.39 4.90
CA THR A 259 -14.18 -14.89 6.28
C THR A 259 -13.22 -16.07 6.38
N SER A 260 -13.35 -17.08 5.51
CA SER A 260 -12.48 -18.26 5.53
C SER A 260 -11.03 -17.92 5.21
N ILE A 261 -10.78 -17.03 4.23
CA ILE A 261 -9.42 -16.55 3.94
C ILE A 261 -8.83 -15.85 5.17
N ARG A 262 -9.58 -14.93 5.79
CA ARG A 262 -9.10 -14.17 6.96
C ARG A 262 -8.84 -15.06 8.17
N LYS A 263 -9.73 -16.01 8.47
CA LYS A 263 -9.56 -16.99 9.56
C LYS A 263 -8.30 -17.84 9.34
N THR A 264 -8.15 -18.39 8.14
CA THR A 264 -6.98 -19.22 7.79
C THR A 264 -5.68 -18.44 7.89
N CYS A 265 -5.64 -17.25 7.30
CA CYS A 265 -4.47 -16.36 7.35
C CYS A 265 -4.10 -15.95 8.79
N ARG A 266 -5.10 -15.66 9.63
CA ARG A 266 -4.89 -15.33 11.05
C ARG A 266 -4.38 -16.53 11.83
N SER A 267 -4.94 -17.72 11.59
CA SER A 267 -4.48 -18.96 12.22
C SER A 267 -3.01 -19.23 11.87
N LEU A 268 -2.67 -19.18 10.57
CA LEU A 268 -1.30 -19.32 10.09
C LEU A 268 -0.35 -18.32 10.76
N GLN A 269 -0.74 -17.05 10.79
CA GLN A 269 0.07 -15.99 11.39
C GLN A 269 0.36 -16.29 12.87
N LEU A 270 -0.65 -16.65 13.66
CA LEU A 270 -0.50 -16.95 15.08
C LEU A 270 0.41 -18.16 15.31
N HIS A 271 0.25 -19.23 14.54
CA HIS A 271 1.07 -20.43 14.68
C HIS A 271 2.53 -20.20 14.25
N LEU A 272 2.77 -19.51 13.12
CA LEU A 272 4.12 -19.18 12.69
C LEU A 272 4.84 -18.27 13.69
N TYR A 273 4.13 -17.32 14.31
CA TYR A 273 4.71 -16.53 15.41
C TYR A 273 5.08 -17.42 16.61
N GLY A 274 4.23 -18.39 16.95
CA GLY A 274 4.52 -19.38 18.01
C GLY A 274 5.77 -20.22 17.73
N HIS A 275 5.99 -20.61 16.47
CA HIS A 275 7.15 -21.40 16.04
C HIS A 275 8.36 -20.56 15.64
N LEU A 276 8.30 -19.22 15.70
CA LEU A 276 9.35 -18.36 15.14
C LEU A 276 10.73 -18.67 15.74
N VAL A 277 10.81 -18.94 17.05
CA VAL A 277 12.06 -19.31 17.73
C VAL A 277 12.61 -20.63 17.20
N GLU A 278 11.77 -21.65 17.03
CA GLU A 278 12.16 -22.96 16.51
C GLU A 278 12.58 -22.89 15.04
N ILE A 279 11.84 -22.14 14.22
CA ILE A 279 12.15 -21.87 12.81
C ILE A 279 13.52 -21.20 12.71
N ARG A 280 13.79 -20.19 13.55
CA ARG A 280 15.10 -19.50 13.61
C ARG A 280 16.20 -20.40 14.15
N HIS A 281 15.92 -21.31 15.07
CA HIS A 281 16.92 -22.27 15.53
C HIS A 281 17.28 -23.28 14.44
N ARG A 282 16.27 -23.80 13.72
CA ARG A 282 16.43 -24.78 12.64
C ARG A 282 17.10 -24.17 11.41
N TRP A 283 16.80 -22.91 11.10
CA TRP A 283 17.36 -22.19 9.97
C TRP A 283 17.81 -20.76 10.34
N PRO A 284 18.95 -20.62 11.04
CA PRO A 284 19.36 -19.34 11.62
C PRO A 284 19.59 -18.22 10.62
N THR A 285 20.05 -18.56 9.42
CA THR A 285 20.45 -17.61 8.37
C THR A 285 19.52 -17.62 7.16
N GLN A 286 18.40 -18.34 7.22
CA GLN A 286 17.56 -18.56 6.05
C GLN A 286 16.26 -17.73 6.07
N PRO A 287 15.69 -17.44 4.89
CA PRO A 287 14.37 -16.83 4.74
C PRO A 287 13.23 -17.65 5.36
N ILE A 288 12.13 -16.98 5.71
CA ILE A 288 10.89 -17.64 6.18
C ILE A 288 10.25 -18.46 5.05
N ALA A 289 10.54 -18.14 3.78
CA ALA A 289 10.21 -19.00 2.64
C ALA A 289 10.60 -20.48 2.84
N ASN A 290 11.68 -20.78 3.57
CA ASN A 290 12.06 -22.18 3.87
C ASN A 290 11.08 -22.90 4.78
N ALA A 291 10.39 -22.19 5.67
CA ALA A 291 9.28 -22.77 6.42
C ALA A 291 8.15 -23.18 5.47
N VAL A 292 7.86 -22.38 4.45
CA VAL A 292 6.85 -22.73 3.42
C VAL A 292 7.24 -23.99 2.66
N PHE A 293 8.49 -24.09 2.19
CA PHE A 293 8.99 -25.30 1.53
C PHE A 293 8.94 -26.53 2.45
N SER A 294 9.33 -26.39 3.72
CA SER A 294 9.24 -27.46 4.71
C SER A 294 7.80 -27.89 4.99
N MET A 295 6.84 -26.97 5.00
CA MET A 295 5.43 -27.31 5.15
C MET A 295 4.89 -28.06 3.92
N ALA A 296 5.35 -27.69 2.72
CA ALA A 296 4.97 -28.36 1.48
C ALA A 296 5.51 -29.80 1.39
N GLU A 297 6.77 -30.00 1.81
CA GLU A 297 7.49 -31.27 1.64
C GLU A 297 7.31 -32.21 2.83
N ALA A 298 7.42 -31.70 4.05
CA ALA A 298 7.46 -32.47 5.29
C ALA A 298 6.26 -32.22 6.22
N GLY A 299 5.33 -31.33 5.84
CA GLY A 299 4.19 -30.96 6.69
C GLY A 299 4.58 -30.24 7.97
N TRP A 300 5.80 -29.68 8.06
CA TRP A 300 6.32 -29.02 9.25
C TRP A 300 6.60 -27.52 9.03
N PRO A 301 6.20 -26.63 9.95
CA PRO A 301 5.41 -26.89 11.16
C PRO A 301 4.03 -27.47 10.82
N GLY A 302 3.57 -28.42 11.63
CA GLY A 302 2.24 -28.99 11.50
C GLY A 302 1.24 -27.94 11.92
N LEU A 303 0.66 -27.23 10.96
CA LEU A 303 -0.25 -26.13 11.24
C LEU A 303 -1.69 -26.57 11.46
N GLY A 304 -1.98 -27.86 11.18
CA GLY A 304 -3.27 -28.54 11.32
C GLY A 304 -4.39 -27.59 11.69
N VAL A 305 -4.83 -26.76 10.74
CA VAL A 305 -5.84 -25.72 10.96
C VAL A 305 -7.18 -26.43 10.79
N PRO A 306 -7.72 -27.08 11.84
CA PRO A 306 -8.77 -28.08 11.67
C PRO A 306 -10.04 -27.40 11.15
N ASP A 307 -10.22 -26.14 11.53
CA ASP A 307 -11.35 -25.29 11.14
C ASP A 307 -11.28 -24.87 9.65
N ALA A 308 -10.07 -24.73 9.07
CA ALA A 308 -9.93 -24.31 7.67
C ALA A 308 -10.17 -25.47 6.70
N GLU A 309 -9.66 -26.66 7.02
CA GLU A 309 -9.91 -27.87 6.22
C GLU A 309 -11.39 -28.27 6.33
N ALA A 310 -11.98 -28.21 7.54
CA ALA A 310 -13.40 -28.49 7.73
C ALA A 310 -14.32 -27.48 7.02
N GLU A 311 -13.99 -26.18 7.01
CA GLU A 311 -14.78 -25.16 6.28
C GLU A 311 -14.71 -25.36 4.76
N LEU A 312 -13.57 -25.80 4.23
CA LEU A 312 -13.40 -26.07 2.79
C LEU A 312 -14.08 -27.37 2.37
N ASP A 313 -14.01 -28.43 3.19
CA ASP A 313 -14.65 -29.71 2.94
C ASP A 313 -16.19 -29.59 2.87
N VAL A 314 -16.80 -28.70 3.65
CA VAL A 314 -18.24 -28.38 3.59
C VAL A 314 -18.68 -27.91 2.18
N HIS A 315 -17.76 -27.36 1.40
CA HIS A 315 -18.04 -26.85 0.05
C HIS A 315 -17.49 -27.76 -1.07
N ASP A 316 -17.18 -29.02 -0.75
CA ASP A 316 -16.56 -30.00 -1.65
C ASP A 316 -15.17 -29.57 -2.15
N ILE A 317 -14.50 -28.70 -1.37
CA ILE A 317 -13.16 -28.19 -1.66
C ILE A 317 -12.16 -29.04 -0.91
N ARG A 318 -11.71 -30.13 -1.55
CA ARG A 318 -10.69 -31.02 -0.99
C ARG A 318 -9.30 -30.38 -1.08
N LEU A 319 -9.05 -29.36 -0.28
CA LEU A 319 -7.78 -28.68 -0.14
C LEU A 319 -7.13 -29.11 1.18
N THR A 320 -6.15 -30.01 1.11
CA THR A 320 -5.32 -30.29 2.29
C THR A 320 -4.35 -29.14 2.50
N TRP A 321 -3.98 -28.89 3.77
CA TRP A 321 -2.99 -27.87 4.10
C TRP A 321 -1.66 -28.09 3.35
N GLN A 322 -1.21 -29.34 3.26
CA GLN A 322 0.00 -29.69 2.52
C GLN A 322 -0.09 -29.27 1.05
N TRP A 323 -1.24 -29.45 0.41
CA TRP A 323 -1.43 -29.05 -0.98
C TRP A 323 -1.41 -27.53 -1.16
N VAL A 324 -2.06 -26.78 -0.27
CA VAL A 324 -1.95 -25.30 -0.26
C VAL A 324 -0.50 -24.87 -0.17
N MET A 325 0.30 -25.51 0.68
CA MET A 325 1.72 -25.20 0.84
C MET A 325 2.54 -25.57 -0.40
N GLN A 326 2.19 -26.64 -1.11
CA GLN A 326 2.81 -26.99 -2.40
C GLN A 326 2.55 -25.91 -3.45
N GLU A 327 1.33 -25.41 -3.55
CA GLU A 327 0.98 -24.29 -4.45
C GLU A 327 1.69 -23.00 -4.03
N CYS A 328 1.84 -22.74 -2.72
CA CYS A 328 2.64 -21.62 -2.22
C CYS A 328 4.12 -21.76 -2.61
N ALA A 329 4.69 -22.96 -2.46
CA ALA A 329 6.07 -23.26 -2.86
C ALA A 329 6.28 -23.06 -4.37
N LEU A 330 5.31 -23.44 -5.21
CA LEU A 330 5.34 -23.15 -6.64
C LEU A 330 5.33 -21.64 -6.91
N LEU A 331 4.43 -20.89 -6.26
CA LEU A 331 4.36 -19.44 -6.41
C LEU A 331 5.66 -18.74 -5.96
N ILE A 332 6.28 -19.21 -4.88
CA ILE A 332 7.58 -18.70 -4.40
C ILE A 332 8.68 -19.02 -5.42
N ARG A 333 8.69 -20.23 -6.01
CA ARG A 333 9.67 -20.59 -7.05
C ARG A 333 9.53 -19.71 -8.30
N GLU A 334 8.31 -19.40 -8.72
CA GLU A 334 8.04 -18.49 -9.84
C GLU A 334 8.50 -17.04 -9.55
N ARG A 335 8.27 -16.56 -8.33
CA ARG A 335 8.52 -15.18 -7.92
C ARG A 335 9.86 -14.96 -7.23
N GLN A 336 10.61 -16.04 -7.03
CA GLN A 336 11.88 -16.16 -6.31
C GLN A 336 11.78 -15.94 -4.79
N TRP A 337 11.08 -14.91 -4.30
CA TRP A 337 10.98 -14.57 -2.86
C TRP A 337 9.56 -14.16 -2.43
N LEU A 338 9.25 -14.27 -1.13
CA LEU A 338 7.97 -13.77 -0.57
C LEU A 338 7.83 -12.25 -0.75
N ASP A 339 8.94 -11.51 -0.65
CA ASP A 339 8.97 -10.06 -0.87
C ASP A 339 8.46 -9.67 -2.26
N ALA A 340 8.74 -10.47 -3.28
CA ALA A 340 8.27 -10.21 -4.64
C ALA A 340 6.75 -10.38 -4.76
N ILE A 341 6.17 -11.37 -4.07
CA ILE A 341 4.71 -11.59 -4.01
C ILE A 341 4.02 -10.40 -3.33
N LEU A 342 4.59 -9.91 -2.23
CA LEU A 342 4.13 -8.73 -1.52
C LEU A 342 4.25 -7.46 -2.35
N ASP A 343 5.38 -7.31 -3.04
CA ASP A 343 5.60 -6.16 -3.90
C ASP A 343 4.62 -6.10 -5.07
N ASP A 344 4.21 -7.22 -5.65
CA ASP A 344 3.22 -7.24 -6.73
C ASP A 344 1.88 -6.61 -6.31
N THR A 345 1.39 -6.94 -5.10
CA THR A 345 0.18 -6.31 -4.52
C THR A 345 0.41 -4.81 -4.28
N ARG A 346 1.54 -4.45 -3.67
CA ARG A 346 1.90 -3.04 -3.39
C ARG A 346 2.07 -2.22 -4.68
N ARG A 347 2.70 -2.79 -5.70
CA ARG A 347 2.94 -2.18 -7.03
C ARG A 347 1.64 -1.90 -7.74
N ARG A 348 0.69 -2.82 -7.67
CA ARG A 348 -0.65 -2.62 -8.23
C ARG A 348 -1.33 -1.38 -7.64
N TRP A 349 -1.35 -1.24 -6.31
CA TRP A 349 -1.96 -0.08 -5.66
C TRP A 349 -1.22 1.23 -5.93
N ARG A 350 0.12 1.21 -5.94
CA ARG A 350 0.95 2.36 -6.37
C ARG A 350 0.56 2.82 -7.77
N ARG A 351 0.47 1.90 -8.74
CA ARG A 351 0.03 2.20 -10.11
C ARG A 351 -1.39 2.76 -10.17
N MET A 352 -2.30 2.31 -9.30
CA MET A 352 -3.67 2.85 -9.24
C MET A 352 -3.75 4.28 -8.71
N LEU A 353 -2.76 4.72 -7.92
CA LEU A 353 -2.66 6.11 -7.43
C LEU A 353 -2.09 7.07 -8.49
N ILE A 354 -1.23 6.59 -9.38
CA ILE A 354 -0.56 7.43 -10.41
C ILE A 354 -1.55 8.32 -11.16
N PRO A 355 -2.69 7.83 -11.71
CA PRO A 355 -3.64 8.70 -12.41
C PRO A 355 -4.16 9.86 -11.55
N GLU A 356 -4.44 9.64 -10.25
CA GLU A 356 -4.91 10.69 -9.35
C GLU A 356 -3.82 11.74 -9.07
N ILE A 357 -2.57 11.28 -8.93
CA ILE A 357 -1.41 12.14 -8.73
C ILE A 357 -1.18 13.00 -9.98
N MET A 358 -1.24 12.38 -11.16
CA MET A 358 -1.06 13.06 -12.43
C MET A 358 -2.14 14.13 -12.66
N LEU A 359 -3.40 13.88 -12.26
CA LEU A 359 -4.49 14.87 -12.37
C LEU A 359 -4.24 16.15 -11.57
N VAL A 360 -3.40 16.10 -10.53
CA VAL A 360 -3.08 17.27 -9.68
C VAL A 360 -1.77 17.92 -10.10
N LEU A 361 -0.77 17.12 -10.47
CA LEU A 361 0.55 17.63 -10.90
C LEU A 361 0.54 18.18 -12.33
N HIS A 362 -0.39 17.73 -13.18
CA HIS A 362 -0.43 18.10 -14.59
C HIS A 362 -1.80 18.66 -14.96
N GLN A 363 -1.82 19.63 -15.87
CA GLN A 363 -3.05 20.05 -16.53
C GLN A 363 -3.55 18.93 -17.46
N GLN A 364 -4.87 18.77 -17.59
CA GLN A 364 -5.44 17.81 -18.54
C GLN A 364 -4.90 18.09 -19.95
N GLY A 365 -4.23 17.10 -20.54
CA GLY A 365 -3.62 17.17 -21.87
C GLY A 365 -2.13 17.53 -21.90
N ASP A 366 -1.50 17.87 -20.77
CA ASP A 366 -0.09 18.29 -20.71
C ASP A 366 0.78 17.39 -19.82
N GLN A 367 1.28 16.30 -20.41
CA GLN A 367 2.15 15.32 -19.73
C GLN A 367 3.60 15.81 -19.52
N LYS A 368 3.97 17.03 -19.93
CA LYS A 368 5.37 17.51 -19.92
C LYS A 368 5.72 18.50 -18.82
N ASN A 369 4.86 18.70 -17.82
CA ASN A 369 5.21 19.60 -16.71
C ASN A 369 6.37 19.02 -15.89
N GLU A 370 7.42 19.83 -15.73
CA GLU A 370 8.54 19.52 -14.85
C GLU A 370 8.06 19.37 -13.40
N VAL A 371 8.56 18.33 -12.73
CA VAL A 371 8.30 18.06 -11.33
C VAL A 371 9.61 18.20 -10.56
N THR A 372 9.58 19.01 -9.51
CA THR A 372 10.70 19.21 -8.59
C THR A 372 10.48 18.41 -7.32
N ARG A 373 11.45 17.56 -6.98
CA ARG A 373 11.47 16.86 -5.69
C ARG A 373 12.12 17.72 -4.62
N LEU A 374 11.40 17.90 -3.52
CA LEU A 374 11.87 18.49 -2.27
C LEU A 374 11.77 17.44 -1.18
N ASN A 375 12.87 17.17 -0.51
CA ASN A 375 12.83 16.42 0.73
C ASN A 375 12.44 17.38 1.87
N LEU A 376 11.52 16.94 2.72
CA LEU A 376 10.96 17.73 3.83
C LEU A 376 11.54 17.30 5.18
N THR A 377 12.25 16.17 5.22
CA THR A 377 13.05 15.70 6.35
C THR A 377 14.53 15.55 5.94
N ASP A 378 15.45 15.49 6.91
CA ASP A 378 16.90 15.41 6.67
C ASP A 378 17.29 14.05 6.07
N CYS A 379 17.36 13.98 4.73
CA CYS A 379 17.45 12.74 3.97
C CYS A 379 18.86 12.29 3.60
N ASP A 380 19.87 13.15 3.77
CA ASP A 380 21.26 12.79 3.40
C ASP A 380 21.84 11.68 4.29
N ALA A 381 21.13 11.30 5.36
CA ALA A 381 21.44 10.19 6.25
C ALA A 381 20.42 9.04 6.23
N ILE A 382 19.34 9.11 5.44
CA ILE A 382 18.24 8.11 5.49
C ILE A 382 18.47 7.01 4.43
N GLY A 383 19.66 6.41 4.47
CA GLY A 383 19.88 5.03 3.97
C GLY A 383 19.42 4.00 5.00
N GLY A 384 18.27 4.22 5.64
CA GLY A 384 17.86 3.38 6.78
C GLY A 384 18.79 3.42 8.02
N ASP A 385 19.81 4.28 8.02
CA ASP A 385 20.84 4.35 9.06
C ASP A 385 20.86 5.64 9.88
N ASN A 386 20.04 6.63 9.54
CA ASN A 386 19.68 7.68 10.49
C ASN A 386 18.70 7.13 11.54
N HIS A 387 19.27 6.42 12.52
CA HIS A 387 18.58 5.91 13.72
C HIS A 387 17.91 7.01 14.57
N VAL A 388 17.99 8.27 14.14
CA VAL A 388 17.55 9.44 14.86
C VAL A 388 16.33 10.11 14.21
N GLN A 389 15.90 9.71 13.00
CA GLN A 389 14.69 10.25 12.36
C GLN A 389 13.65 9.15 12.13
N GLU A 390 12.45 9.31 12.69
CA GLU A 390 11.37 8.32 12.58
C GLU A 390 10.39 8.60 11.42
N MET A 391 10.44 9.80 10.84
CA MET A 391 9.58 10.22 9.72
C MET A 391 10.40 10.59 8.48
N ALA A 392 9.95 10.03 7.38
CA ALA A 392 10.38 10.30 6.02
C ALA A 392 9.34 11.12 5.30
N ALA A 393 9.68 12.29 4.75
CA ALA A 393 8.71 13.06 3.96
C ALA A 393 9.36 13.73 2.74
N ALA A 394 8.65 13.70 1.61
CA ALA A 394 9.06 14.37 0.38
C ALA A 394 7.84 14.94 -0.36
N ALA A 395 8.05 16.08 -1.01
CA ALA A 395 7.11 16.76 -1.87
C ALA A 395 7.59 16.73 -3.33
N PHE A 396 6.67 16.45 -4.24
CA PHE A 396 6.83 16.48 -5.68
C PHE A 396 6.01 17.65 -6.19
N VAL A 397 6.70 18.73 -6.59
CA VAL A 397 6.11 20.03 -6.85
C VAL A 397 6.17 20.33 -8.34
N SER A 398 5.00 20.50 -8.95
CA SER A 398 4.85 20.95 -10.34
C SER A 398 4.40 22.41 -10.38
N SER A 399 4.27 22.99 -11.57
CA SER A 399 3.62 24.28 -11.78
C SER A 399 2.14 24.31 -11.40
N HIS A 400 1.46 23.15 -11.29
CA HIS A 400 0.01 23.07 -11.05
C HIS A 400 -0.37 22.68 -9.63
N GLY A 401 0.30 21.66 -9.12
CA GLY A 401 0.00 21.04 -7.84
C GLY A 401 1.22 20.42 -7.19
N VAL A 402 0.99 19.85 -6.01
CA VAL A 402 2.00 19.16 -5.22
C VAL A 402 1.46 17.82 -4.77
N PHE A 403 2.29 16.80 -4.85
CA PHE A 403 2.07 15.53 -4.17
C PHE A 403 3.05 15.45 -3.00
N VAL A 404 2.58 15.12 -1.81
CA VAL A 404 3.41 14.92 -0.64
C VAL A 404 3.15 13.53 -0.12
N ALA A 405 4.21 12.81 0.23
CA ALA A 405 4.09 11.55 0.93
C ALA A 405 4.85 11.60 2.25
N TRP A 406 4.42 10.74 3.17
CA TRP A 406 4.99 10.54 4.49
C TRP A 406 5.09 9.06 4.78
N GLN A 407 6.22 8.66 5.33
CA GLN A 407 6.48 7.28 5.71
C GLN A 407 7.11 7.26 7.11
N LEU A 408 6.57 6.42 7.98
CA LEU A 408 7.19 6.15 9.27
C LEU A 408 8.25 5.08 9.09
N ILE A 409 9.44 5.34 9.64
CA ILE A 409 10.61 4.46 9.68
C ILE A 409 11.02 4.34 11.14
N GLY A 410 10.49 3.36 11.86
CA GLY A 410 10.85 3.14 13.26
C GLY A 410 12.07 2.23 13.41
N ARG A 411 13.00 2.57 14.30
CA ARG A 411 13.82 1.62 15.09
C ARG A 411 13.49 1.86 16.56
N GLY A 412 12.36 1.34 17.04
CA GLY A 412 12.02 1.45 18.46
C GLY A 412 12.80 0.42 19.28
N ARG A 413 13.49 0.83 20.35
CA ARG A 413 13.85 -0.10 21.43
C ARG A 413 12.61 -0.33 22.29
N ILE A 414 12.13 -1.57 22.40
CA ILE A 414 11.10 -1.95 23.40
C ILE A 414 11.78 -2.09 24.77
#